data_AF-A0A402C986-F1
#
_entry.id   AF-A0A402C986-F1
#
_cell.length_a   1.000
_cell.length_b   1.000
_cell.length_c   1.000
_cell.angle_alpha   90.00
_cell.angle_beta   90.00
_cell.angle_gamma   90.00
#
_symmetry.space_group_name_H-M   'P 1'
#
loop_
_entity.id
_entity.type
_entity.pdbx_description
1 polymer ?
#
loop_
_entity_poly.entity_id
_entity_poly.type
_entity_poly.pdbx_seq_one_letter_code
_entity_poly.pdbx_strand_id
1 'polypeptide(L)'
;MSEHSPTSTTTPPPNDVSNALLVRWAFERINAKDVDSLRNFWTSDSTVHFPTGTCRGSDEIAVYFEQVFAAVSDLVFEIVSMAEAGNDVLVHWRVIGRHVGTFVGVAATGRRIEFEGFDHFVIAGGRSSPTPCATTRWSSPARSSCCRPTVRLRIAR
;
A
#
# COMPACT_ATOMS: atom_id res chain seq x y z
N MET A 1 -26.70 -24.50 23.11
CA MET A 1 -26.57 -23.10 22.65
C MET A 1 -25.40 -23.09 21.70
N SER A 2 -25.68 -23.11 20.40
CA SER A 2 -24.65 -23.11 19.37
C SER A 2 -24.34 -21.66 19.03
N GLU A 3 -23.19 -21.16 19.49
CA GLU A 3 -22.61 -19.92 19.00
C GLU A 3 -21.89 -20.25 17.70
N HIS A 4 -22.50 -19.91 16.56
CA HIS A 4 -21.76 -19.81 15.29
C HIS A 4 -21.23 -18.38 15.21
N SER A 5 -19.97 -18.19 15.61
CA SER A 5 -19.21 -17.02 15.17
C SER A 5 -19.16 -17.04 13.65
N PRO A 6 -19.41 -15.92 12.95
CA PRO A 6 -19.18 -15.86 11.52
C PRO A 6 -17.67 -16.02 11.31
N THR A 7 -17.24 -17.16 10.77
CA THR A 7 -15.88 -17.33 10.28
C THR A 7 -15.73 -16.39 9.08
N SER A 8 -15.21 -15.18 9.31
CA SER A 8 -14.80 -14.27 8.23
C SER A 8 -13.87 -15.06 7.31
N THR A 9 -14.36 -15.41 6.12
CA THR A 9 -13.57 -16.13 5.14
C THR A 9 -12.67 -15.12 4.44
N THR A 10 -11.50 -14.92 5.01
CA THR A 10 -10.41 -14.14 4.42
C THR A 10 -10.06 -14.70 3.03
N THR A 11 -9.98 -13.82 2.04
CA THR A 11 -9.45 -14.15 0.70
C THR A 11 -7.92 -14.08 0.74
N PRO A 12 -7.18 -15.16 0.44
CA PRO A 12 -5.73 -15.09 0.37
C PRO A 12 -5.26 -14.35 -0.89
N PRO A 13 -4.05 -13.75 -0.87
CA PRO A 13 -3.46 -13.17 -2.06
C PRO A 13 -3.20 -14.25 -3.12
N PRO A 14 -3.30 -13.91 -4.41
CA PRO A 14 -2.96 -14.83 -5.49
C PRO A 14 -1.47 -15.16 -5.46
N ASN A 15 -1.15 -16.45 -5.61
CA ASN A 15 0.21 -16.95 -5.74
C ASN A 15 0.60 -17.11 -7.21
N ASP A 16 1.90 -17.11 -7.50
CA ASP A 16 2.49 -17.34 -8.83
C ASP A 16 1.97 -16.41 -9.95
N VAL A 17 1.58 -15.19 -9.56
CA VAL A 17 1.22 -14.10 -10.47
C VAL A 17 2.35 -13.05 -10.56
N SER A 18 2.25 -12.12 -11.51
CA SER A 18 3.18 -10.99 -11.59
C SER A 18 3.03 -10.05 -10.39
N ASN A 19 4.06 -9.25 -10.12
CA ASN A 19 4.04 -8.29 -9.02
C ASN A 19 2.93 -7.24 -9.23
N ALA A 20 2.68 -6.81 -10.47
CA ALA A 20 1.58 -5.93 -10.81
C ALA A 20 0.20 -6.53 -10.48
N LEU A 21 -0.03 -7.81 -10.74
CA LEU A 21 -1.29 -8.48 -10.43
C LEU A 21 -1.49 -8.64 -8.92
N LEU A 22 -0.42 -8.95 -8.18
CA LEU A 22 -0.46 -9.00 -6.73
C LEU A 22 -0.82 -7.64 -6.12
N VAL A 23 -0.22 -6.55 -6.61
CA VAL A 23 -0.56 -5.18 -6.18
C VAL A 23 -1.98 -4.80 -6.55
N ARG A 24 -2.45 -5.15 -7.76
CA ARG A 24 -3.84 -4.90 -8.18
C ARG A 24 -4.84 -5.58 -7.25
N TRP A 25 -4.57 -6.83 -6.86
CA TRP A 25 -5.38 -7.55 -5.88
C TRP A 25 -5.47 -6.80 -4.54
N ALA A 26 -4.37 -6.19 -4.07
CA ALA A 26 -4.40 -5.38 -2.86
C ALA A 26 -5.31 -4.14 -2.99
N PHE A 27 -5.25 -3.44 -4.12
CA PHE A 27 -6.15 -2.32 -4.41
C PHE A 27 -7.63 -2.76 -4.45
N GLU A 28 -7.92 -3.96 -4.97
CA GLU A 28 -9.27 -4.52 -4.95
C GLU A 28 -9.74 -4.81 -3.51
N ARG A 29 -8.88 -5.33 -2.64
CA ARG A 29 -9.21 -5.54 -1.22
C ARG A 29 -9.40 -4.21 -0.48
N ILE A 30 -8.59 -3.19 -0.78
CA ILE A 30 -8.76 -1.83 -0.24
C ILE A 30 -10.13 -1.27 -0.64
N ASN A 31 -10.50 -1.35 -1.92
CA ASN A 31 -11.80 -0.89 -2.40
C ASN A 31 -12.98 -1.68 -1.81
N ALA A 32 -12.79 -2.97 -1.55
CA ALA A 32 -13.78 -3.80 -0.85
C ALA A 32 -13.85 -3.53 0.66
N LYS A 33 -12.96 -2.68 1.21
CA LYS A 33 -12.77 -2.44 2.65
C LYS A 33 -12.53 -3.75 3.42
N ASP A 34 -11.90 -4.71 2.76
CA ASP A 34 -11.62 -6.06 3.24
C ASP A 34 -10.25 -6.10 3.91
N VAL A 35 -10.15 -5.45 5.07
CA VAL A 35 -8.91 -5.31 5.83
C VAL A 35 -8.35 -6.67 6.26
N ASP A 36 -9.24 -7.60 6.63
CA ASP A 36 -8.84 -8.96 7.05
C ASP A 36 -8.09 -9.70 5.94
N SER A 37 -8.58 -9.64 4.71
CA SER A 37 -7.86 -10.22 3.57
C SER A 37 -6.60 -9.45 3.23
N LEU A 38 -6.67 -8.12 3.28
CA LEU A 38 -5.57 -7.23 2.97
C LEU A 38 -4.36 -7.42 3.91
N ARG A 39 -4.57 -7.84 5.17
CA ARG A 39 -3.48 -8.19 6.11
C ARG A 39 -2.49 -9.20 5.53
N ASN A 40 -2.95 -10.13 4.70
CA ASN A 40 -2.11 -11.16 4.09
C ASN A 40 -1.24 -10.65 2.94
N PHE A 41 -1.46 -9.41 2.49
CA PHE A 41 -0.59 -8.77 1.50
C PHE A 41 0.75 -8.34 2.10
N TRP A 42 0.77 -8.02 3.41
CA TRP A 42 1.96 -7.60 4.12
C TRP A 42 2.50 -8.69 5.02
N THR A 43 3.80 -8.63 5.26
CA THR A 43 4.50 -9.48 6.21
C THR A 43 4.80 -8.73 7.50
N SER A 44 5.25 -9.44 8.55
CA SER A 44 5.73 -8.79 9.79
C SER A 44 6.88 -7.83 9.57
N ASP A 45 7.68 -8.03 8.52
CA ASP A 45 8.85 -7.21 8.18
C ASP A 45 8.53 -6.08 7.19
N SER A 46 7.27 -5.99 6.75
CA SER A 46 6.81 -4.92 5.88
C SER A 46 6.95 -3.56 6.54
N THR A 47 7.36 -2.56 5.77
CA THR A 47 7.41 -1.15 6.22
C THR A 47 6.71 -0.30 5.18
N VAL A 48 5.79 0.57 5.59
CA VAL A 48 5.09 1.48 4.68
C VAL A 48 5.26 2.90 5.17
N HIS A 49 5.67 3.80 4.28
CA HIS A 49 5.83 5.22 4.57
C HIS A 49 4.64 6.00 4.03
N PHE A 50 3.63 6.21 4.87
CA PHE A 50 2.50 7.06 4.54
C PHE A 50 2.81 8.53 4.79
N PRO A 51 2.03 9.47 4.22
CA PRO A 51 2.18 10.90 4.51
C PRO A 51 2.06 11.26 6.01
N THR A 52 1.33 10.44 6.77
CA THR A 52 1.09 10.65 8.21
C THR A 52 2.11 9.96 9.11
N GLY A 53 3.00 9.12 8.58
CA GLY A 53 3.94 8.35 9.40
C GLY A 53 4.40 7.06 8.75
N THR A 54 5.17 6.28 9.50
CA THR A 54 5.67 4.96 9.05
C THR A 54 4.98 3.86 9.83
N CYS A 55 4.36 2.92 9.13
CA CYS A 55 3.77 1.70 9.68
C CYS A 55 4.71 0.51 9.46
N ARG A 56 4.77 -0.41 10.42
CA ARG A 56 5.58 -1.65 10.38
C ARG A 56 4.71 -2.86 10.65
N GLY A 57 4.89 -3.90 9.84
CA GLY A 57 4.12 -5.13 9.91
C GLY A 57 2.69 -4.96 9.41
N SER A 58 2.03 -6.09 9.14
CA SER A 58 0.65 -6.15 8.65
C SER A 58 -0.35 -5.48 9.60
N ASP A 59 -0.13 -5.55 10.92
CA ASP A 59 -1.08 -5.04 11.91
C ASP A 59 -1.15 -3.51 11.94
N GLU A 60 -0.01 -2.81 11.97
CA GLU A 60 -0.01 -1.34 11.94
C GLU A 60 -0.57 -0.81 10.62
N ILE A 61 -0.29 -1.50 9.52
CA ILE A 61 -0.79 -1.12 8.20
C ILE A 61 -2.30 -1.34 8.11
N ALA A 62 -2.82 -2.44 8.67
CA ALA A 62 -4.26 -2.68 8.72
C ALA A 62 -4.99 -1.61 9.55
N VAL A 63 -4.46 -1.25 10.73
CA VAL A 63 -4.98 -0.15 11.56
C VAL A 63 -4.99 1.16 10.78
N TYR A 64 -3.95 1.42 9.97
CA TYR A 64 -3.92 2.60 9.11
C TYR A 64 -5.09 2.59 8.11
N PHE A 65 -5.34 1.49 7.39
CA PHE A 65 -6.46 1.42 6.44
C PHE A 65 -7.83 1.52 7.14
N GLU A 66 -7.99 0.93 8.32
CA GLU A 66 -9.20 1.12 9.15
C GLU A 66 -9.44 2.60 9.46
N GLN A 67 -8.40 3.36 9.83
CA GLN A 67 -8.49 4.80 10.06
C GLN A 67 -8.84 5.57 8.79
N VAL A 68 -8.25 5.20 7.65
CA VAL A 68 -8.56 5.80 6.34
C VAL A 68 -10.04 5.60 5.99
N PHE A 69 -10.56 4.37 6.14
CA PHE A 69 -11.96 4.07 5.84
C PHE A 69 -12.95 4.74 6.80
N ALA A 70 -12.56 4.94 8.06
CA ALA A 70 -13.34 5.72 9.02
C ALA A 70 -13.34 7.22 8.69
N ALA A 71 -12.24 7.74 8.13
CA ALA A 71 -12.10 9.17 7.82
C ALA A 71 -12.72 9.56 6.46
N VAL A 72 -12.78 8.62 5.51
CA VAL A 72 -13.30 8.84 4.16
C VAL A 72 -14.33 7.75 3.81
N SER A 73 -15.62 8.09 3.90
CA SER A 73 -16.69 7.18 3.45
C SER A 73 -16.75 7.10 1.93
N ASP A 74 -17.32 6.01 1.40
CA ASP A 74 -17.43 5.77 -0.06
C ASP A 74 -16.09 5.90 -0.81
N LEU A 75 -14.99 5.62 -0.12
CA LEU A 75 -13.65 5.71 -0.69
C LEU A 75 -13.47 4.68 -1.81
N VAL A 76 -12.95 5.15 -2.94
CA VAL A 76 -12.54 4.33 -4.08
C VAL A 76 -11.16 4.76 -4.53
N PHE A 77 -10.21 3.83 -4.56
CA PHE A 77 -8.93 3.94 -5.25
C PHE A 77 -9.04 3.40 -6.68
N GLU A 78 -8.84 4.27 -7.64
CA GLU A 78 -8.73 3.96 -9.05
C GLU A 78 -7.25 3.87 -9.44
N ILE A 79 -6.83 2.75 -10.05
CA ILE A 79 -5.50 2.64 -10.65
C ILE A 79 -5.55 3.33 -12.02
N VAL A 80 -4.89 4.48 -12.14
CA VAL A 80 -4.79 5.24 -13.40
C VAL A 80 -3.75 4.61 -14.32
N SER A 81 -2.57 4.28 -13.77
CA SER A 81 -1.54 3.54 -14.50
C SER A 81 -0.65 2.74 -13.53
N MET A 82 0.02 1.72 -14.07
CA MET A 82 0.89 0.84 -13.30
C MET A 82 2.07 0.39 -14.16
N ALA A 83 3.27 0.37 -13.59
CA ALA A 83 4.48 -0.12 -14.22
C ALA A 83 5.21 -1.11 -13.29
N GLU A 84 5.69 -2.21 -13.85
CA GLU A 84 6.45 -3.25 -13.15
C GLU A 84 7.86 -3.33 -13.75
N ALA A 85 8.88 -3.32 -12.88
CA ALA A 85 10.28 -3.48 -13.25
C ALA A 85 10.98 -4.37 -12.21
N GLY A 86 11.08 -5.67 -12.51
CA GLY A 86 11.63 -6.65 -11.58
C GLY A 86 10.80 -6.72 -10.29
N ASN A 87 11.38 -6.35 -9.16
CA ASN A 87 10.71 -6.35 -7.86
C ASN A 87 9.94 -5.05 -7.58
N ASP A 88 10.13 -4.03 -8.41
CA ASP A 88 9.53 -2.72 -8.22
C ASP A 88 8.21 -2.61 -8.97
N VAL A 89 7.15 -2.16 -8.29
CA VAL A 89 5.88 -1.79 -8.92
C VAL A 89 5.57 -0.34 -8.55
N LEU A 90 5.37 0.51 -9.55
CA LEU A 90 4.90 1.88 -9.38
C LEU A 90 3.43 1.94 -9.79
N VAL A 91 2.60 2.54 -8.94
CA VAL A 91 1.17 2.72 -9.19
C VAL A 91 0.85 4.20 -9.15
N HIS A 92 0.31 4.74 -10.23
CA HIS A 92 -0.39 6.01 -10.24
C HIS A 92 -1.86 5.73 -9.94
N TRP A 93 -2.38 6.36 -8.89
CA TRP A 93 -3.76 6.19 -8.49
C TRP A 93 -4.46 7.51 -8.28
N ARG A 94 -5.78 7.45 -8.36
CA ARG A 94 -6.72 8.51 -8.00
C ARG A 94 -7.63 7.99 -6.91
N VAL A 95 -7.92 8.81 -5.91
CA VAL A 95 -8.88 8.47 -4.87
C VAL A 95 -10.02 9.47 -4.87
N ILE A 96 -11.24 8.95 -4.75
CA ILE A 96 -12.46 9.73 -4.55
C ILE A 96 -13.13 9.29 -3.26
N GLY A 97 -13.81 10.21 -2.58
CA GLY A 97 -14.62 9.84 -1.42
C GLY A 97 -15.18 10.99 -0.62
N ARG A 98 -15.79 10.64 0.52
CA ARG A 98 -16.42 11.57 1.43
C ARG A 98 -15.67 11.69 2.77
N HIS A 99 -14.86 12.74 2.93
CA HIS A 99 -14.20 13.19 4.16
C HIS A 99 -15.21 13.49 5.29
N VAL A 100 -15.33 12.55 6.23
CA VAL A 100 -16.27 12.51 7.36
C VAL A 100 -15.59 12.34 8.72
N GLY A 101 -14.32 11.95 8.76
CA GLY A 101 -13.49 11.89 9.96
C GLY A 101 -12.14 12.56 9.73
N THR A 102 -11.23 12.54 10.71
CA THR A 102 -9.92 13.16 10.55
C THR A 102 -9.05 12.39 9.55
N PHE A 103 -8.67 13.03 8.44
CA PHE A 103 -7.85 12.44 7.40
C PHE A 103 -6.57 13.25 7.20
N VAL A 104 -5.40 12.60 7.25
CA VAL A 104 -4.07 13.24 7.08
C VAL A 104 -3.83 14.45 7.99
N GLY A 105 -4.39 14.42 9.22
CA GLY A 105 -4.30 15.52 10.18
C GLY A 105 -5.29 16.66 9.96
N VAL A 106 -6.18 16.56 8.97
CA VAL A 106 -7.24 17.54 8.69
C VAL A 106 -8.56 17.02 9.24
N ALA A 107 -9.25 17.85 10.03
CA ALA A 107 -10.58 17.50 10.55
C ALA A 107 -11.62 17.38 9.42
N ALA A 108 -12.66 16.58 9.67
CA ALA A 108 -13.74 16.32 8.72
C ALA A 108 -14.34 17.61 8.13
N THR A 109 -14.38 17.69 6.81
CA THR A 109 -14.87 18.90 6.10
C THR A 109 -16.29 18.78 5.57
N GLY A 110 -16.85 17.56 5.46
CA GLY A 110 -18.16 17.38 4.84
C GLY A 110 -18.24 17.59 3.31
N ARG A 111 -17.13 17.93 2.62
CA ARG A 111 -17.09 18.17 1.14
C ARG A 111 -16.30 17.18 0.32
N ARG A 112 -16.88 16.60 -0.77
CA ARG A 112 -16.26 15.54 -1.62
C ARG A 112 -14.78 15.82 -1.87
N ILE A 113 -13.94 14.79 -1.69
CA ILE A 113 -12.51 14.88 -1.91
C ILE A 113 -12.15 14.05 -3.12
N GLU A 114 -11.16 14.55 -3.85
CA GLU A 114 -10.54 13.90 -4.99
C GLU A 114 -9.08 14.32 -5.02
N PHE A 115 -8.18 13.36 -5.10
CA PHE A 115 -6.76 13.62 -5.31
C PHE A 115 -6.06 12.41 -5.91
N GLU A 116 -4.84 12.63 -6.40
CA GLU A 116 -4.02 11.60 -7.01
C GLU A 116 -2.71 11.43 -6.26
N GLY A 117 -2.11 10.26 -6.41
CA GLY A 117 -0.84 9.93 -5.80
C GLY A 117 -0.11 8.82 -6.53
N PHE A 118 1.11 8.57 -6.05
CA PHE A 118 1.94 7.48 -6.54
C PHE A 118 2.41 6.64 -5.36
N ASP A 119 2.27 5.33 -5.50
CA ASP A 119 2.85 4.36 -4.58
C ASP A 119 3.93 3.55 -5.27
N HIS A 120 5.01 3.31 -4.53
CA HIS A 120 6.10 2.44 -4.92
C HIS A 120 6.11 1.21 -4.00
N PHE A 121 6.03 0.03 -4.60
CA PHE A 121 6.08 -1.25 -3.93
C PHE A 121 7.39 -1.95 -4.29
N VAL A 122 8.10 -2.51 -3.30
CA VAL A 122 9.23 -3.42 -3.54
C VAL A 122 8.87 -4.82 -3.04
N ILE A 123 8.65 -5.74 -3.97
CA ILE A 123 8.18 -7.10 -3.66
C ILE A 123 9.38 -8.03 -3.68
N ALA A 124 9.72 -8.66 -2.56
CA ALA A 124 10.91 -9.50 -2.43
C ALA A 124 10.53 -10.99 -2.32
N GLY A 125 10.97 -11.81 -3.28
CA GLY A 125 10.66 -13.25 -3.29
C GLY A 125 11.50 -14.08 -4.23
N GLY A 126 12.71 -14.47 -3.77
CA GLY A 126 13.62 -15.41 -4.41
C GLY A 126 14.96 -15.39 -3.67
N ARG A 127 15.33 -16.48 -2.99
CA ARG A 127 16.57 -16.63 -2.22
C ARG A 127 17.79 -16.15 -3.03
N SER A 128 18.53 -15.15 -2.55
CA SER A 128 19.86 -14.84 -3.04
C SER A 128 20.80 -14.54 -1.87
N SER A 129 21.92 -15.26 -1.85
CA SER A 129 23.06 -15.12 -0.93
C SER A 129 23.69 -13.73 -1.01
N PRO A 130 24.43 -13.30 0.03
CA PRO A 130 25.01 -11.96 0.08
C PRO A 130 26.12 -11.84 -0.98
N THR A 131 25.89 -11.03 -2.01
CA THR A 131 26.97 -10.55 -2.90
C THR A 131 27.31 -9.12 -2.48
N PRO A 132 28.61 -8.76 -2.30
CA PRO A 132 28.97 -7.44 -1.79
C PRO A 132 28.59 -6.36 -2.79
N CYS A 133 28.14 -5.24 -2.23
CA CYS A 133 27.83 -3.99 -2.92
C CYS A 133 29.00 -3.55 -3.83
N ALA A 134 28.84 -3.68 -5.15
CA ALA A 134 29.69 -3.00 -6.11
C ALA A 134 29.20 -1.55 -6.23
N THR A 135 29.99 -0.65 -5.64
CA THR A 135 29.84 0.80 -5.72
C THR A 135 30.02 1.23 -7.18
N THR A 136 28.93 1.62 -7.85
CA THR A 136 29.06 2.48 -9.05
C THR A 136 28.73 3.90 -8.64
N ARG A 137 29.81 4.67 -8.45
CA ARG A 137 29.82 6.11 -8.17
C ARG A 137 29.21 6.84 -9.37
N TRP A 138 28.00 7.36 -9.22
CA TRP A 138 27.45 8.36 -10.15
C TRP A 138 28.04 9.73 -9.82
N SER A 139 28.73 10.33 -10.77
CA SER A 139 29.23 11.70 -10.71
C SER A 139 28.53 12.57 -11.76
N SER A 140 27.58 13.40 -11.34
CA SER A 140 27.34 14.71 -11.95
C SER A 140 26.59 15.65 -11.02
N PRO A 141 26.88 16.97 -11.05
CA PRO A 141 26.33 17.94 -10.13
C PRO A 141 25.15 18.67 -10.78
N ALA A 142 23.94 18.39 -10.34
CA ALA A 142 22.81 19.27 -10.57
C ALA A 142 21.89 19.23 -9.35
N ARG A 143 21.89 20.34 -8.60
CA ARG A 143 20.86 20.61 -7.60
C ARG A 143 19.56 20.88 -8.35
N SER A 144 18.59 20.01 -8.13
CA SER A 144 17.18 20.34 -8.30
C SER A 144 16.38 19.43 -7.37
N SER A 145 15.53 20.06 -6.57
CA SER A 145 14.51 19.48 -5.71
C SER A 145 13.84 18.28 -6.39
N CYS A 146 14.01 17.09 -5.83
CA CYS A 146 13.37 15.89 -6.36
C CYS A 146 12.38 15.36 -5.32
N CYS A 147 11.14 15.27 -5.77
CA CYS A 147 9.94 14.80 -5.09
C CYS A 147 10.22 13.69 -4.06
N ARG A 148 9.76 13.89 -2.82
CA ARG A 148 9.56 12.78 -1.88
C ARG A 148 8.08 12.39 -2.00
N PRO A 149 7.81 11.20 -2.55
CA PRO A 149 7.47 10.10 -1.66
C PRO A 149 8.31 8.87 -2.02
N THR A 150 8.92 8.25 -1.02
CA THR A 150 9.51 6.92 -1.17
C THR A 150 8.82 6.04 -0.16
N VAL A 151 7.80 5.32 -0.60
CA VAL A 151 7.26 4.17 0.12
C VAL A 151 8.17 2.99 -0.23
N ARG A 152 8.86 2.42 0.76
CA ARG A 152 9.67 1.20 0.58
C ARG A 152 8.97 0.06 1.30
N LEU A 153 8.02 -0.56 0.62
CA LEU A 153 7.45 -1.80 1.12
C LEU A 153 8.39 -2.97 0.81
N ARG A 154 8.62 -3.89 1.75
CA ARG A 154 9.21 -5.22 1.50
C ARG A 154 8.15 -6.27 1.81
N ILE A 155 7.64 -6.96 0.79
CA ILE A 155 6.76 -8.13 0.95
C ILE A 155 7.62 -9.37 0.80
N ALA A 156 7.53 -10.35 1.72
CA ALA A 156 8.12 -11.68 1.56
C ALA A 156 7.03 -12.68 1.17
N ARG A 157 7.33 -13.57 0.21
CA ARG A 157 6.47 -14.69 -0.19
C ARG A 157 6.31 -15.72 0.92
#